data_AF-A0A3M1DRP3-F1
#
_entry.id   AF-A0A3M1DRP3-F1
#
_cell.length_a   1.000
_cell.length_b   1.000
_cell.length_c   1.000
_cell.angle_alpha   90.00
_cell.angle_beta   90.00
_cell.angle_gamma   90.00
#
_symmetry.space_group_name_H-M   'P 1'
#
loop_
_entity.id
_entity.type
_entity.pdbx_description
1 polymer ?
#
loop_
_entity_poly.entity_id
_entity_poly.type
_entity_poly.pdbx_seq_one_letter_code
_entity_poly.pdbx_strand_id
1 'polypeptide(L)'
;VESHVRWGDRVGPPTAEQGTVDILVAFELLEAVRWVEWLRPGGMVVVNRQKIAPMSVTVGSAAYPPEAELLEALRRRAGRVVVVDGLALAEQAGNPRTVNSVVLGALSALLDTPPEVWEEAIVRRVPPRYAEVNRTAFRLGRKAAGAQSD
;
A
#
# COMPACT_ATOMS: atom_id res chain seq x y z
N VAL A 1 -4.40 4.26 11.95
CA VAL A 1 -4.80 2.90 12.36
C VAL A 1 -3.76 1.97 11.79
N GLU A 2 -3.26 1.03 12.59
CA GLU A 2 -2.42 -0.06 12.09
C GLU A 2 -3.21 -1.38 12.10
N SER A 3 -2.84 -2.31 11.25
CA SER A 3 -3.44 -3.64 11.19
C SER A 3 -2.37 -4.65 10.80
N HIS A 4 -2.33 -5.77 11.51
CA HIS A 4 -1.40 -6.86 11.25
C HIS A 4 -2.15 -8.05 10.68
N VAL A 5 -1.64 -8.61 9.59
CA VAL A 5 -2.21 -9.78 8.92
C VAL A 5 -1.11 -10.81 8.76
N ARG A 6 -1.39 -12.05 9.19
CA ARG A 6 -0.49 -13.20 9.07
C ARG A 6 -1.29 -14.38 8.55
N TRP A 7 -0.74 -15.09 7.57
CA TRP A 7 -1.33 -16.27 6.97
C TRP A 7 -0.25 -17.31 6.67
N GLY A 8 -0.64 -18.58 6.60
CA GLY A 8 0.25 -19.73 6.38
C GLY A 8 -0.33 -21.00 7.00
N ASP A 9 0.30 -22.15 6.78
CA ASP A 9 -0.19 -23.45 7.30
C ASP A 9 -0.25 -23.50 8.84
N ARG A 10 0.64 -22.76 9.50
CA ARG A 10 0.67 -22.56 10.95
C ARG A 10 0.77 -21.08 11.25
N VAL A 11 -0.24 -20.54 11.91
CA VAL A 11 -0.31 -19.11 12.25
C VAL A 11 0.00 -18.92 13.72
N GLY A 12 1.06 -18.15 14.00
CA GLY A 12 1.43 -17.73 15.35
C GLY A 12 0.58 -16.55 15.85
N PRO A 13 1.06 -15.79 16.84
CA PRO A 13 0.35 -14.61 17.36
C PRO A 13 -0.01 -13.60 16.26
N PRO A 14 -1.11 -12.84 16.38
CA PRO A 14 -1.55 -11.93 15.32
C PRO A 14 -0.70 -10.66 15.23
N THR A 15 -0.04 -10.25 16.33
CA THR A 15 0.78 -9.05 16.38
C THR A 15 2.15 -9.33 15.77
N ALA A 16 2.58 -8.46 14.84
CA ALA A 16 3.93 -8.48 14.31
C ALA A 16 4.93 -7.93 15.35
N GLU A 17 6.20 -8.26 15.18
CA GLU A 17 7.29 -7.65 15.94
C GLU A 17 8.09 -6.72 15.01
N GLN A 18 8.73 -5.72 15.60
CA GLN A 18 9.59 -4.82 14.83
C GLN A 18 10.71 -5.62 14.14
N GLY A 19 10.97 -5.33 12.87
CA GLY A 19 11.95 -6.04 12.05
C GLY A 19 11.50 -7.41 11.53
N THR A 20 10.22 -7.78 11.66
CA THR A 20 9.70 -9.09 11.22
C THR A 20 8.68 -9.04 10.08
N VAL A 21 8.22 -7.85 9.69
CA VAL A 21 7.20 -7.70 8.64
C VAL A 21 7.81 -7.96 7.26
N ASP A 22 7.22 -8.88 6.51
CA ASP A 22 7.63 -9.20 5.13
C ASP A 22 7.24 -8.10 4.13
N ILE A 23 6.02 -7.58 4.26
CA ILE A 23 5.48 -6.54 3.38
C ILE A 23 4.81 -5.46 4.23
N LEU A 24 5.33 -4.23 4.15
CA LEU A 24 4.71 -3.05 4.74
C LEU A 24 3.79 -2.39 3.69
N VAL A 25 2.51 -2.20 4.03
CA VAL A 25 1.54 -1.52 3.18
C VAL A 25 1.12 -0.22 3.86
N ALA A 26 1.29 0.91 3.16
CA ALA A 26 0.98 2.23 3.69
C ALA A 26 0.17 3.06 2.69
N PHE A 27 -0.76 3.85 3.21
CA PHE A 27 -1.65 4.70 2.40
C PHE A 27 -1.11 6.12 2.22
N GLU A 28 0.07 6.42 2.77
CA GLU A 28 0.69 7.72 2.80
C GLU A 28 2.22 7.58 3.01
N LEU A 29 3.02 8.47 2.42
CA LEU A 29 4.49 8.35 2.39
C LEU A 29 5.17 8.52 3.76
N LEU A 30 4.79 9.52 4.54
CA LEU A 30 5.35 9.76 5.88
C LEU A 30 4.95 8.66 6.85
N GLU A 31 3.72 8.14 6.73
CA GLU A 31 3.27 6.95 7.46
C GLU A 31 4.16 5.74 7.16
N ALA A 32 4.48 5.48 5.89
CA ALA A 32 5.36 4.38 5.52
C ALA A 32 6.73 4.51 6.21
N VAL A 33 7.32 5.71 6.22
CA VAL A 33 8.63 5.95 6.87
C VAL A 33 8.54 5.74 8.38
N ARG A 34 7.46 6.18 9.02
CA ARG A 34 7.25 5.97 10.48
C ARG A 34 7.24 4.49 10.86
N TRP A 35 6.77 3.61 9.97
CA TRP A 35 6.66 2.17 10.21
C TRP A 35 7.81 1.35 9.59
N VAL A 36 8.77 1.98 8.90
CA VAL A 36 9.80 1.26 8.13
C VAL A 36 10.65 0.31 8.98
N GLU A 37 10.87 0.62 10.26
CA GLU A 37 11.64 -0.22 11.18
C GLU A 37 10.94 -1.56 11.49
N TRP A 38 9.64 -1.66 11.26
CA TRP A 38 8.90 -2.93 11.41
C TRP A 38 9.21 -3.91 10.28
N LEU A 39 9.66 -3.40 9.14
CA LEU A 39 10.06 -4.19 8.01
C LEU A 39 11.33 -4.99 8.32
N ARG A 40 11.31 -6.28 7.99
CA ARG A 40 12.54 -7.08 8.02
C ARG A 40 13.55 -6.55 7.00
N PRO A 41 14.86 -6.73 7.22
CA PRO A 41 15.85 -6.41 6.19
C PRO A 41 15.52 -7.11 4.87
N GLY A 42 15.49 -6.33 3.78
CA GLY A 42 15.15 -6.86 2.45
C GLY A 42 13.66 -7.15 2.23
N GLY A 43 12.78 -6.79 3.18
CA GLY A 43 11.33 -6.86 2.99
C GLY A 43 10.84 -5.88 1.92
N MET A 44 9.55 -5.89 1.65
CA MET A 44 8.93 -5.11 0.58
C MET A 44 8.03 -4.00 1.15
N VAL A 45 7.94 -2.89 0.43
CA VAL A 45 7.02 -1.79 0.75
C VAL A 45 6.08 -1.58 -0.41
N VAL A 46 4.78 -1.47 -0.14
CA VAL A 46 3.77 -0.91 -1.05
C VAL A 46 3.26 0.37 -0.42
N VAL A 47 3.49 1.50 -1.08
CA VAL A 47 3.11 2.81 -0.54
C VAL A 47 2.32 3.62 -1.56
N ASN A 48 1.20 4.16 -1.11
CA ASN A 48 0.48 5.19 -1.87
C ASN A 48 1.25 6.53 -1.77
N ARG A 49 1.53 7.15 -2.92
CA ARG A 49 2.34 8.37 -3.06
C ARG A 49 1.73 9.60 -2.38
N GLN A 50 0.48 9.51 -1.94
CA GLN A 50 -0.22 10.58 -1.26
C GLN A 50 0.58 11.15 -0.08
N LYS A 51 0.47 12.47 0.09
CA LYS A 51 1.05 13.23 1.21
C LYS A 51 -0.07 13.87 1.99
N ILE A 52 -0.13 13.62 3.28
CA ILE A 52 -1.11 14.24 4.18
C ILE A 52 -0.33 15.03 5.23
N ALA A 53 -0.41 16.36 5.15
CA ALA A 53 0.27 17.23 6.09
C ALA A 53 -0.23 16.96 7.52
N PRO A 54 0.65 16.54 8.46
CA PRO A 54 0.26 16.44 9.86
C PRO A 54 0.05 17.85 10.43
N MET A 55 -0.64 17.93 11.57
CA MET A 55 -0.97 19.21 12.21
C MET A 55 0.25 20.12 12.41
N SER A 56 1.40 19.57 12.76
CA SER A 56 2.65 20.34 12.92
C SER A 56 3.08 21.06 11.64
N VAL A 57 2.85 20.46 10.48
CA VAL A 57 3.10 21.11 9.18
C VAL A 57 2.02 22.14 8.89
N THR A 58 0.75 21.81 9.12
CA THR A 58 -0.37 22.73 8.87
C THR A 58 -0.28 24.02 9.69
N VAL A 59 0.17 23.94 10.96
CA VAL A 59 0.35 25.12 11.82
C VAL A 59 1.71 25.81 11.66
N GLY A 60 2.55 25.34 10.73
CA GLY A 60 3.85 25.93 10.42
C GLY A 60 4.96 25.66 11.44
N SER A 61 4.80 24.69 12.34
CA SER A 61 5.82 24.32 13.33
C SER A 61 6.79 23.24 12.83
N ALA A 62 6.53 22.64 11.67
CA ALA A 62 7.41 21.70 10.97
C ALA A 62 7.23 21.80 9.45
N ALA A 63 8.16 21.23 8.68
CA ALA A 63 8.02 21.05 7.24
C ALA A 63 7.74 19.58 6.91
N TYR A 64 6.90 19.33 5.90
CA TYR A 64 6.73 17.98 5.36
C TYR A 64 8.00 17.61 4.58
N PRO A 65 8.67 16.48 4.87
CA PRO A 65 9.94 16.15 4.22
C PRO A 65 9.82 15.99 2.70
N PRO A 66 10.86 16.32 1.92
CA PRO A 66 10.88 16.05 0.49
C PRO A 66 10.61 14.58 0.16
N GLU A 67 9.87 14.34 -0.91
CA GLU A 67 9.51 12.97 -1.33
C GLU A 67 10.73 12.08 -1.57
N ALA A 68 11.78 12.66 -2.18
CA ALA A 68 13.01 11.94 -2.46
C ALA A 68 13.64 11.37 -1.17
N GLU A 69 13.65 12.15 -0.07
CA GLU A 69 14.19 11.73 1.22
C GLU A 69 13.33 10.63 1.86
N LEU A 70 12.00 10.73 1.77
CA LEU A 70 11.10 9.70 2.27
C LEU A 70 11.30 8.38 1.52
N LEU A 71 11.37 8.44 0.19
CA LEU A 71 11.59 7.24 -0.63
C LEU A 71 13.00 6.66 -0.41
N GLU A 72 14.02 7.48 -0.21
CA GLU A 72 15.35 7.01 0.16
C GLU A 72 15.33 6.30 1.52
N ALA A 73 14.66 6.87 2.52
CA ALA A 73 14.52 6.24 3.83
C ALA A 73 13.87 4.84 3.75
N LEU A 74 12.84 4.68 2.92
CA LEU A 74 12.23 3.37 2.67
C LEU A 74 13.21 2.40 2.00
N ARG A 75 13.93 2.85 0.96
CA ARG A 75 14.88 2.02 0.20
C ARG A 75 16.10 1.57 1.00
N ARG A 76 16.48 2.31 2.06
CA ARG A 76 17.58 1.87 2.95
C ARG A 76 17.29 0.56 3.68
N ARG A 77 16.00 0.23 3.90
CA ARG A 77 15.57 -0.98 4.61
C ARG A 77 14.96 -2.02 3.68
N ALA A 78 14.15 -1.56 2.74
CA ALA A 78 13.37 -2.41 1.86
C ALA A 78 14.23 -2.92 0.68
N GLY A 79 14.10 -4.20 0.36
CA GLY A 79 14.65 -4.75 -0.88
C GLY A 79 13.86 -4.32 -2.10
N ARG A 80 12.59 -3.92 -1.91
CA ARG A 80 11.73 -3.40 -2.97
C ARG A 80 10.75 -2.38 -2.43
N VAL A 81 10.60 -1.26 -3.12
CA VAL A 81 9.61 -0.21 -2.83
C VAL A 81 8.74 -0.01 -4.05
N VAL A 82 7.45 -0.33 -3.94
CA VAL A 82 6.43 -0.08 -4.95
C VAL A 82 5.68 1.16 -4.56
N VAL A 83 5.78 2.22 -5.38
CA VAL A 83 5.07 3.48 -5.17
C VAL A 83 3.89 3.53 -6.13
N VAL A 84 2.69 3.73 -5.62
CA VAL A 84 1.49 3.87 -6.45
C VAL A 84 0.84 5.23 -6.28
N ASP A 85 0.43 5.86 -7.36
CA ASP A 85 -0.41 7.06 -7.31
C ASP A 85 -1.87 6.63 -7.11
N GLY A 86 -2.20 6.24 -5.88
CA GLY A 86 -3.44 5.57 -5.55
C GLY A 86 -4.68 6.41 -5.84
N LEU A 87 -4.60 7.71 -5.55
CA LEU A 87 -5.70 8.65 -5.79
C LEU A 87 -5.93 8.86 -7.28
N ALA A 88 -4.88 9.16 -8.05
CA ALA A 88 -5.00 9.37 -9.49
C ALA A 88 -5.56 8.12 -10.21
N LEU A 89 -5.10 6.92 -9.82
CA LEU A 89 -5.60 5.66 -10.39
C LEU A 89 -7.05 5.36 -9.98
N ALA A 90 -7.46 5.73 -8.76
CA ALA A 90 -8.85 5.59 -8.32
C ALA A 90 -9.79 6.58 -9.03
N GLU A 91 -9.33 7.81 -9.28
CA GLU A 91 -10.03 8.79 -10.11
C GLU A 91 -10.15 8.31 -11.55
N GLN A 92 -9.08 7.75 -12.11
CA GLN A 92 -9.10 7.12 -13.44
C GLN A 92 -10.10 5.95 -13.51
N ALA A 93 -10.24 5.16 -12.45
CA ALA A 93 -11.24 4.10 -12.37
C ALA A 93 -12.68 4.63 -12.32
N GLY A 94 -12.87 5.91 -11.94
CA GLY A 94 -14.16 6.59 -11.85
C GLY A 94 -14.69 6.77 -10.43
N ASN A 95 -13.91 6.46 -9.39
CA ASN A 95 -14.32 6.73 -8.01
C ASN A 95 -13.10 6.86 -7.06
N PRO A 96 -12.80 8.06 -6.53
CA PRO A 96 -11.67 8.25 -5.61
C PRO A 96 -11.77 7.43 -4.31
N ARG A 97 -12.94 6.89 -3.97
CA ARG A 97 -13.10 5.99 -2.82
C ARG A 97 -12.51 4.59 -3.04
N THR A 98 -12.05 4.26 -4.25
CA THR A 98 -11.44 2.95 -4.55
C THR A 98 -9.92 2.91 -4.41
N VAL A 99 -9.31 3.90 -3.75
CA VAL A 99 -7.86 3.91 -3.45
C VAL A 99 -7.42 2.61 -2.77
N ASN A 100 -8.22 2.07 -1.85
CA ASN A 100 -7.92 0.79 -1.20
C ASN A 100 -7.80 -0.36 -2.20
N SER A 101 -8.68 -0.40 -3.20
CA SER A 101 -8.64 -1.42 -4.25
C SER A 101 -7.41 -1.25 -5.13
N VAL A 102 -6.97 -0.02 -5.41
CA VAL A 102 -5.70 0.25 -6.12
C VAL A 102 -4.51 -0.28 -5.32
N VAL A 103 -4.41 0.05 -4.03
CA VAL A 103 -3.29 -0.39 -3.18
C VAL A 103 -3.27 -1.91 -3.02
N LEU A 104 -4.44 -2.55 -2.85
CA LEU A 104 -4.55 -4.02 -2.84
C LEU A 104 -4.17 -4.64 -4.19
N GLY A 105 -4.53 -3.98 -5.31
CA GLY A 105 -4.06 -4.33 -6.64
C GLY A 105 -2.54 -4.37 -6.72
N ALA A 106 -1.88 -3.32 -6.25
CA ALA A 106 -0.43 -3.22 -6.22
C ALA A 106 0.21 -4.31 -5.35
N LEU A 107 -0.32 -4.56 -4.15
CA LEU A 107 0.11 -5.64 -3.27
C LEU A 107 -0.03 -7.01 -3.93
N SER A 108 -1.14 -7.26 -4.63
CA SER A 108 -1.41 -8.55 -5.26
C SER A 108 -0.37 -8.93 -6.32
N ALA A 109 0.32 -7.95 -6.93
CA ALA A 109 1.38 -8.20 -7.91
C ALA A 109 2.66 -8.79 -7.27
N LEU A 110 2.78 -8.70 -5.94
CA LEU A 110 3.93 -9.17 -5.17
C LEU A 110 3.71 -10.55 -4.53
N LEU A 111 2.47 -11.05 -4.58
CA LEU A 111 2.05 -12.26 -3.90
C LEU A 111 1.62 -13.30 -4.94
N ASP A 112 1.93 -14.57 -4.67
CA ASP A 112 1.57 -15.69 -5.52
C ASP A 112 0.12 -16.13 -5.23
N THR A 113 -0.82 -15.25 -5.56
CA THR A 113 -2.26 -15.50 -5.43
C THR A 113 -2.95 -15.00 -6.68
N PRO A 114 -3.80 -15.83 -7.33
CA PRO A 114 -4.49 -15.43 -8.55
C PRO A 114 -5.26 -14.12 -8.37
N PRO A 115 -5.16 -13.16 -9.32
CA PRO A 115 -5.82 -11.85 -9.19
C PRO A 115 -7.35 -11.96 -9.03
N GLU A 116 -7.96 -13.01 -9.56
CA GLU A 116 -9.40 -13.26 -9.48
C GLU A 116 -9.86 -13.45 -8.03
N VAL A 117 -9.04 -14.06 -7.18
CA VAL A 117 -9.32 -14.26 -5.74
C VAL A 117 -9.42 -12.91 -5.02
N TRP A 118 -8.52 -11.99 -5.35
CA TRP A 118 -8.53 -10.62 -4.81
C TRP A 118 -9.74 -9.83 -5.31
N GLU A 119 -10.01 -9.86 -6.62
CA GLU A 119 -11.17 -9.20 -7.20
C GLU A 119 -12.46 -9.67 -6.54
N GLU A 120 -12.62 -10.99 -6.37
CA GLU A 120 -13.79 -11.59 -5.73
C GLU A 120 -13.93 -11.14 -4.26
N ALA A 121 -12.84 -11.17 -3.49
CA ALA A 121 -12.85 -10.72 -2.10
C ALA A 121 -13.24 -9.23 -1.97
N ILE A 122 -12.75 -8.38 -2.87
CA ILE A 122 -13.09 -6.94 -2.89
C ILE A 122 -14.56 -6.74 -3.23
N VAL A 123 -15.09 -7.37 -4.28
CA VAL A 123 -16.49 -7.15 -4.69
C VAL A 123 -17.49 -7.68 -3.66
N ARG A 124 -17.15 -8.73 -2.90
CA ARG A 124 -17.96 -9.23 -1.78
C ARG A 124 -18.09 -8.23 -0.63
N ARG A 125 -17.19 -7.24 -0.53
CA ARG A 125 -17.16 -6.24 0.56
C ARG A 125 -17.75 -4.89 0.19
N VAL A 126 -18.17 -4.69 -1.06
CA VAL A 126 -18.75 -3.43 -1.54
C VAL A 126 -20.17 -3.63 -2.06
N PRO A 127 -21.04 -2.60 -2.02
CA PRO A 127 -22.35 -2.66 -2.67
C PRO A 127 -22.22 -3.08 -4.15
N PRO A 128 -23.15 -3.90 -4.69
CA PRO A 128 -23.04 -4.44 -6.06
C PRO A 128 -22.81 -3.38 -7.15
N ARG A 129 -23.43 -2.20 -7.00
CA ARG A 129 -23.25 -1.07 -7.92
C ARG A 129 -21.81 -0.54 -8.02
N TYR A 130 -20.95 -0.87 -7.07
CA TYR A 130 -19.54 -0.48 -7.06
C TYR A 130 -18.59 -1.63 -7.42
N ALA A 131 -19.10 -2.79 -7.83
CA ALA A 131 -18.26 -3.95 -8.13
C ALA A 131 -17.28 -3.65 -9.28
N GLU A 132 -17.77 -3.13 -10.41
CA GLU A 132 -16.93 -2.93 -11.60
C GLU A 132 -15.89 -1.83 -11.39
N VAL A 133 -16.25 -0.71 -10.76
CA VAL A 133 -15.29 0.35 -10.46
C VAL A 133 -14.15 -0.13 -9.55
N ASN A 134 -14.46 -1.02 -8.59
CA ASN A 134 -13.44 -1.61 -7.73
C ASN A 134 -12.55 -2.62 -8.47
N ARG A 135 -13.11 -3.42 -9.39
CA ARG A 135 -12.33 -4.31 -10.27
C ARG A 135 -11.36 -3.50 -11.14
N THR A 136 -11.85 -2.44 -11.77
CA THR A 136 -11.01 -1.53 -12.58
C THR A 136 -9.89 -0.91 -11.74
N ALA A 137 -10.20 -0.36 -10.57
CA ALA A 137 -9.21 0.20 -9.65
C ALA A 137 -8.15 -0.84 -9.23
N PHE A 138 -8.57 -2.05 -8.89
CA PHE A 138 -7.66 -3.16 -8.57
C PHE A 138 -6.71 -3.49 -9.72
N ARG A 139 -7.23 -3.65 -10.95
CA ARG A 139 -6.42 -3.96 -12.14
C ARG A 139 -5.43 -2.85 -12.46
N LEU A 140 -5.83 -1.58 -12.33
CA LEU A 140 -4.93 -0.43 -12.48
C LEU A 140 -3.79 -0.45 -11.46
N GLY A 141 -4.09 -0.72 -10.19
CA GLY A 141 -3.08 -0.87 -9.14
C GLY A 141 -2.10 -2.01 -9.41
N ARG A 142 -2.61 -3.18 -9.82
CA ARG A 142 -1.78 -4.34 -10.17
C ARG A 142 -0.85 -4.04 -11.34
N LYS A 143 -1.34 -3.38 -12.40
CA LYS A 143 -0.54 -2.97 -13.55
C LYS A 143 0.55 -1.96 -13.16
N ALA A 144 0.23 -0.98 -12.32
CA ALA A 144 1.18 0.04 -11.87
C ALA A 144 2.35 -0.55 -11.07
N ALA A 145 2.12 -1.60 -10.29
CA ALA A 145 3.18 -2.33 -9.58
C ALA A 145 4.04 -3.19 -10.52
N GLY A 146 3.41 -3.82 -11.52
CA GLY A 146 4.10 -4.64 -12.53
C GLY A 146 5.13 -3.85 -13.33
N ALA A 147 4.76 -2.65 -13.81
CA ALA A 147 5.63 -1.77 -14.61
C ALA A 147 6.85 -1.20 -13.86
N GLN A 148 6.94 -1.39 -12.53
CA GLN A 148 8.09 -1.00 -11.70
C GLN A 148 9.02 -2.20 -11.40
N SER A 149 8.76 -3.35 -12.03
CA SER A 149 9.57 -4.58 -11.87
C SER A 149 10.56 -4.81 -13.00
N ASP A 150 10.52 -3.96 -14.03
CA ASP A 150 11.39 -3.93 -15.21
C ASP A 150 12.43 -2.80 -15.09
#